data_AF-A0A6N9RBX7-F1
#
_entry.id   AF-A0A6N9RBX7-F1
#
_cell.length_a   1.000
_cell.length_b   1.000
_cell.length_c   1.000
_cell.angle_alpha   90.00
_cell.angle_beta   90.00
_cell.angle_gamma   90.00
#
_symmetry.space_group_name_H-M   'P 1'
#
loop_
_entity.id
_entity.type
_entity.pdbx_description
1 polymer ?
#
loop_
_entity_poly.entity_id
_entity_poly.type
_entity_poly.pdbx_seq_one_letter_code
_entity_poly.pdbx_strand_id
1 'polypeptide(L)'
;MERKQASDFPPEVLKLFDGYVHGMLSRRDFLDRAAKFAVGGVGAAAMLESLRPNYAFAQQVAKDDPRIKTDYLTYPSPQGSGTMRGYFARPANAGGKLPGVVVIHENRGLNPYIEDVARRLALENFVAFAPDGLTPLGGYAGDDEKAAQLFGQLDPAKRTEDFIAAFGFLKSRPECTGKVGAVGFCFGGTIVNTFAVRLPDLAAGVPFYGGQPSAADTAKIKAPLLIHYAGLDERLNAGWPAYEAALKANGVKYQMYIYPNTNHGSIFQ
;
A
#
# COMPACT_ATOMS: atom_id res chain seq x y z
N MET A 1 -11.96 -21.73 -18.11
CA MET A 1 -13.14 -21.09 -17.50
C MET A 1 -12.72 -19.67 -17.16
N GLU A 2 -13.45 -18.67 -17.61
CA GLU A 2 -13.13 -17.26 -17.36
C GLU A 2 -13.29 -16.94 -15.87
N ARG A 3 -12.34 -16.18 -15.29
CA ARG A 3 -12.37 -15.82 -13.87
C ARG A 3 -13.49 -14.80 -13.65
N LYS A 4 -14.32 -15.03 -12.63
CA LYS A 4 -15.35 -14.07 -12.22
C LYS A 4 -14.73 -12.82 -11.59
N GLN A 5 -15.30 -11.66 -11.92
CA GLN A 5 -14.96 -10.39 -11.30
C GLN A 5 -15.54 -10.28 -9.89
N ALA A 6 -15.00 -9.40 -9.05
CA ALA A 6 -15.54 -9.17 -7.71
C ALA A 6 -17.03 -8.77 -7.73
N SER A 7 -17.44 -8.00 -8.75
CA SER A 7 -18.85 -7.61 -8.97
C SER A 7 -19.79 -8.77 -9.27
N ASP A 8 -19.26 -9.94 -9.66
CA ASP A 8 -20.07 -11.12 -10.00
C ASP A 8 -20.42 -11.97 -8.76
N PHE A 9 -19.90 -11.61 -7.58
CA PHE A 9 -20.17 -12.28 -6.32
C PHE A 9 -21.18 -11.51 -5.45
N PRO A 10 -22.02 -12.21 -4.67
CA PRO A 10 -22.93 -11.56 -3.73
C PRO A 10 -22.19 -10.63 -2.75
N PRO A 11 -22.76 -9.46 -2.37
CA PRO A 11 -22.13 -8.54 -1.42
C PRO A 11 -21.72 -9.20 -0.10
N GLU A 12 -22.47 -10.21 0.36
CA GLU A 12 -22.15 -10.97 1.56
C GLU A 12 -20.85 -11.78 1.41
N VAL A 13 -20.59 -12.34 0.24
CA VAL A 13 -19.33 -13.04 -0.05
C VAL A 13 -18.16 -12.06 -0.05
N LEU A 14 -18.37 -10.85 -0.59
CA LEU A 14 -17.36 -9.79 -0.57
C LEU A 14 -17.06 -9.33 0.87
N LYS A 15 -18.09 -9.20 1.71
CA LYS A 15 -17.92 -8.88 3.14
C LYS A 15 -17.19 -9.99 3.90
N LEU A 16 -17.47 -11.25 3.60
CA LEU A 16 -16.72 -12.38 4.16
C LEU A 16 -15.25 -12.34 3.72
N PHE A 17 -15.00 -12.04 2.45
CA PHE A 17 -13.64 -11.94 1.90
C PHE A 17 -12.86 -10.78 2.53
N ASP A 18 -13.47 -9.60 2.68
CA ASP A 18 -12.91 -8.45 3.40
C ASP A 18 -12.53 -8.83 4.83
N GLY A 19 -13.45 -9.48 5.56
CA GLY A 19 -13.20 -9.98 6.90
C GLY A 19 -12.03 -10.97 6.97
N TYR A 20 -11.90 -11.85 5.99
CA TYR A 20 -10.79 -12.79 5.89
C TYR A 20 -9.45 -12.10 5.60
N VAL A 21 -9.41 -11.22 4.61
CA VAL A 21 -8.22 -10.46 4.21
C VAL A 21 -7.69 -9.58 5.34
N HIS A 22 -8.58 -9.08 6.21
CA HIS A 22 -8.23 -8.27 7.36
C HIS A 22 -8.04 -9.05 8.66
N GLY A 23 -8.03 -10.39 8.61
CA GLY A 23 -7.75 -11.25 9.76
C GLY A 23 -8.88 -11.31 10.80
N MET A 24 -10.06 -10.78 10.48
CA MET A 24 -11.27 -10.89 11.33
C MET A 24 -11.93 -12.26 11.21
N LEU A 25 -11.70 -12.96 10.09
CA LEU A 25 -12.16 -14.31 9.84
C LEU A 25 -10.97 -15.20 9.50
N SER A 26 -10.97 -16.44 9.99
CA SER A 26 -10.01 -17.43 9.51
C SER A 26 -10.36 -17.87 8.09
N ARG A 27 -9.39 -18.49 7.39
CA ARG A 27 -9.66 -19.13 6.08
C ARG A 27 -10.80 -20.15 6.18
N ARG A 28 -10.86 -20.89 7.28
CA ARG A 28 -11.93 -21.85 7.57
C ARG A 28 -13.28 -21.15 7.73
N ASP A 29 -13.33 -20.06 8.51
CA ASP A 29 -14.55 -19.27 8.67
C ASP A 29 -15.07 -18.73 7.33
N PHE A 30 -14.17 -18.24 6.47
CA PHE A 30 -14.53 -17.82 5.13
C PHE A 30 -15.15 -18.97 4.35
N LEU A 31 -14.47 -20.11 4.25
CA LEU A 31 -14.93 -21.26 3.47
C LEU A 31 -16.27 -21.80 3.97
N ASP A 32 -16.43 -21.93 5.29
CA ASP A 32 -17.65 -22.45 5.92
C ASP A 32 -18.85 -21.50 5.69
N ARG A 33 -18.64 -20.18 5.78
CA ARG A 33 -19.71 -19.19 5.60
C ARG A 33 -20.03 -18.92 4.13
N ALA A 34 -19.01 -18.89 3.27
CA ALA A 34 -19.17 -18.67 1.83
C ALA A 34 -19.79 -19.88 1.12
N ALA A 35 -19.70 -21.09 1.70
CA ALA A 35 -20.30 -22.30 1.15
C ALA A 35 -21.82 -22.18 0.91
N LYS A 36 -22.51 -21.34 1.71
CA LYS A 36 -23.95 -21.06 1.55
C LYS A 36 -24.30 -20.36 0.24
N PHE A 37 -23.31 -19.73 -0.40
CA PHE A 37 -23.46 -18.99 -1.66
C PHE A 37 -22.96 -19.79 -2.86
N ALA A 38 -22.57 -21.06 -2.67
CA ALA A 38 -22.10 -21.92 -3.75
C ALA A 38 -23.24 -22.23 -4.72
N VAL A 39 -23.18 -21.64 -5.92
CA VAL A 39 -24.16 -21.85 -6.99
C VAL A 39 -23.43 -22.30 -8.26
N GLY A 40 -24.03 -23.24 -9.01
CA GLY A 40 -23.56 -23.63 -10.33
C GLY A 40 -22.16 -24.27 -10.37
N GLY A 41 -21.77 -25.00 -9.32
CA GLY A 41 -20.49 -25.72 -9.26
C GLY A 41 -19.28 -24.88 -8.82
N VAL A 42 -19.46 -23.59 -8.53
CA VAL A 42 -18.41 -22.74 -7.93
C VAL A 42 -18.47 -22.89 -6.41
N GLY A 43 -17.57 -23.72 -5.86
CA GLY A 43 -17.44 -23.87 -4.40
C GLY A 43 -16.78 -22.67 -3.73
N ALA A 44 -16.89 -22.56 -2.40
CA ALA A 44 -16.29 -21.47 -1.62
C ALA A 44 -14.78 -21.28 -1.87
N ALA A 45 -14.03 -22.38 -2.11
CA ALA A 45 -12.62 -22.31 -2.48
C ALA A 45 -12.40 -21.63 -3.84
N ALA A 46 -13.25 -21.91 -4.83
CA ALA A 46 -13.17 -21.26 -6.14
C ALA A 46 -13.56 -19.77 -6.06
N MET A 47 -14.48 -19.40 -5.17
CA MET A 47 -14.77 -17.99 -4.86
C MET A 47 -13.55 -17.30 -4.25
N LEU A 48 -12.90 -17.95 -3.27
CA LEU A 48 -11.69 -17.41 -2.66
C LEU A 48 -10.60 -17.17 -3.69
N GLU A 49 -10.30 -18.17 -4.54
CA GLU A 49 -9.31 -18.03 -5.60
C GLU A 49 -9.69 -16.95 -6.63
N SER A 50 -10.99 -16.79 -6.92
CA SER A 50 -11.47 -15.73 -7.81
C SER A 50 -11.40 -14.33 -7.20
N LEU A 51 -11.40 -14.20 -5.87
CA LEU A 51 -11.32 -12.91 -5.17
C LEU A 51 -9.89 -12.53 -4.75
N ARG A 52 -8.98 -13.50 -4.60
CA ARG A 52 -7.57 -13.25 -4.28
C ARG A 52 -6.85 -12.45 -5.37
N PRO A 53 -5.95 -11.52 -5.06
CA PRO A 53 -5.18 -10.80 -6.08
C PRO A 53 -4.46 -11.78 -7.02
N ASN A 54 -4.50 -11.50 -8.33
CA ASN A 54 -3.64 -12.19 -9.29
C ASN A 54 -2.74 -11.17 -9.98
N TYR A 55 -1.53 -11.08 -9.45
CA TYR A 55 -0.58 -10.05 -9.85
C TYR A 55 -0.08 -10.21 -11.29
N ALA A 56 -0.09 -11.42 -11.84
CA ALA A 56 0.32 -11.64 -13.23
C ALA A 56 -0.65 -10.97 -14.22
N PHE A 57 -1.96 -11.02 -13.94
CA PHE A 57 -2.96 -10.35 -14.77
C PHE A 57 -3.05 -8.84 -14.50
N ALA A 58 -2.72 -8.40 -13.28
CA ALA A 58 -2.79 -6.98 -12.88
C ALA A 58 -1.51 -6.17 -13.18
N GLN A 59 -0.44 -6.82 -13.67
CA GLN A 59 0.82 -6.16 -14.01
C GLN A 59 0.63 -5.22 -15.20
N GLN A 60 0.97 -3.95 -15.04
CA GLN A 60 0.87 -2.95 -16.11
C GLN A 60 2.21 -2.66 -16.77
N VAL A 61 3.33 -2.82 -16.05
CA VAL A 61 4.67 -2.56 -16.57
C VAL A 61 5.53 -3.81 -16.42
N ALA A 62 6.10 -4.27 -17.54
CA ALA A 62 7.00 -5.41 -17.55
C ALA A 62 8.25 -5.15 -16.68
N LYS A 63 8.79 -6.21 -16.06
CA LYS A 63 9.99 -6.11 -15.21
C LYS A 63 11.23 -5.68 -15.99
N ASP A 64 11.28 -6.03 -17.27
CA ASP A 64 12.34 -5.78 -18.24
C ASP A 64 11.98 -4.66 -19.25
N ASP A 65 11.01 -3.80 -18.93
CA ASP A 65 10.65 -2.67 -19.79
C ASP A 65 11.88 -1.79 -20.06
N PRO A 66 12.29 -1.61 -21.34
CA PRO A 66 13.56 -0.96 -21.69
C PRO A 66 13.58 0.54 -21.34
N ARG A 67 12.43 1.12 -21.00
CA ARG A 67 12.32 2.54 -20.62
C ARG A 67 12.73 2.79 -19.17
N ILE A 68 12.90 1.75 -18.37
CA ILE A 68 13.24 1.85 -16.94
C ILE A 68 14.48 1.03 -16.60
N LYS A 69 15.06 1.32 -15.44
CA LYS A 69 16.08 0.51 -14.77
C LYS A 69 15.59 0.19 -13.37
N THR A 70 15.77 -1.05 -12.95
CA THR A 70 15.23 -1.58 -11.70
C THR A 70 16.32 -2.35 -10.97
N ASP A 71 16.38 -2.18 -9.65
CA ASP A 71 17.41 -2.77 -8.79
C ASP A 71 16.83 -3.07 -7.41
N TYR A 72 17.34 -4.09 -6.71
CA TYR A 72 17.13 -4.20 -5.26
C TYR A 72 18.29 -3.51 -4.54
N LEU A 73 17.97 -2.54 -3.70
CA LEU A 73 18.96 -1.81 -2.90
C LEU A 73 18.77 -2.12 -1.42
N THR A 74 19.87 -2.06 -0.67
CA THR A 74 19.84 -2.10 0.79
C THR A 74 20.02 -0.70 1.37
N TYR A 75 19.40 -0.45 2.52
CA TYR A 75 19.52 0.82 3.24
C TYR A 75 19.57 0.61 4.76
N PRO A 76 20.28 1.48 5.50
CA PRO A 76 20.35 1.39 6.95
C PRO A 76 19.06 1.91 7.60
N SER A 77 18.56 1.18 8.59
CA SER A 77 17.47 1.54 9.48
C SER A 77 17.87 1.27 10.94
N PRO A 78 18.74 2.11 11.54
CA PRO A 78 19.31 1.86 12.85
C PRO A 78 18.29 1.94 14.00
N GLN A 79 17.19 2.68 13.81
CA GLN A 79 16.08 2.77 14.79
C GLN A 79 15.00 1.70 14.54
N GLY A 80 15.06 1.03 13.40
CA GLY A 80 14.15 -0.06 13.05
C GLY A 80 14.85 -1.41 13.13
N SER A 81 14.89 -2.12 12.02
CA SER A 81 15.31 -3.52 11.92
C SER A 81 16.76 -3.70 11.45
N GLY A 82 17.59 -2.65 11.48
CA GLY A 82 19.02 -2.71 11.17
C GLY A 82 19.31 -2.42 9.70
N THR A 83 19.34 -3.44 8.85
CA THR A 83 19.54 -3.26 7.40
C THR A 83 18.32 -3.79 6.66
N MET A 84 17.75 -2.94 5.83
CA MET A 84 16.52 -3.21 5.10
C MET A 84 16.79 -3.27 3.59
N ARG A 85 15.94 -3.99 2.85
CA ARG A 85 15.96 -4.03 1.38
C ARG A 85 14.79 -3.23 0.83
N GLY A 86 14.89 -2.76 -0.40
CA GLY A 86 13.77 -2.25 -1.16
C GLY A 86 13.99 -2.36 -2.66
N TYR A 87 12.91 -2.28 -3.42
CA TYR A 87 12.93 -2.26 -4.88
C TYR A 87 13.01 -0.82 -5.37
N PHE A 88 14.03 -0.52 -6.16
CA PHE A 88 14.29 0.78 -6.73
C PHE A 88 13.96 0.75 -8.23
N ALA A 89 13.24 1.76 -8.71
CA ALA A 89 12.90 1.91 -10.12
C ALA A 89 13.12 3.35 -10.56
N ARG A 90 13.65 3.54 -11.76
CA ARG A 90 13.91 4.86 -12.35
C ARG A 90 13.84 4.82 -13.87
N PRO A 91 13.64 5.96 -14.56
CA PRO A 91 13.83 6.03 -16.00
C PRO A 91 15.22 5.54 -16.42
N ALA A 92 15.28 4.81 -17.53
CA ALA A 92 16.53 4.31 -18.09
C ALA A 92 17.46 5.46 -18.53
N ASN A 93 16.84 6.52 -19.06
CA ASN A 93 17.48 7.69 -19.67
C ASN A 93 16.98 9.00 -19.03
N ALA A 94 17.24 9.22 -17.75
CA ALA A 94 16.95 10.49 -17.09
C ALA A 94 17.99 11.56 -17.48
N GLY A 95 17.54 12.76 -17.88
CA GLY A 95 18.42 13.90 -18.20
C GLY A 95 19.02 14.61 -16.97
N GLY A 96 18.78 14.10 -15.76
CA GLY A 96 19.23 14.70 -14.51
C GLY A 96 18.59 14.05 -13.28
N LYS A 97 18.66 14.74 -12.14
CA LYS A 97 18.01 14.32 -10.90
C LYS A 97 16.49 14.48 -11.01
N LEU A 98 15.74 13.54 -10.45
CA LEU A 98 14.27 13.52 -10.50
C LEU A 98 13.66 13.62 -9.09
N PRO A 99 12.40 14.07 -8.95
CA PRO A 99 11.67 13.91 -7.70
C PRO A 99 11.52 12.43 -7.34
N GLY A 100 11.58 12.14 -6.04
CA GLY A 100 11.44 10.78 -5.52
C GLY A 100 10.03 10.45 -5.05
N VAL A 101 9.65 9.18 -5.12
CA VAL A 101 8.42 8.66 -4.50
C VAL A 101 8.73 7.39 -3.72
N VAL A 102 8.39 7.39 -2.42
CA VAL A 102 8.38 6.16 -1.63
C VAL A 102 7.04 5.44 -1.87
N VAL A 103 7.09 4.16 -2.27
CA VAL A 103 5.91 3.32 -2.51
C VAL A 103 5.78 2.32 -1.38
N ILE A 104 4.69 2.40 -0.61
CA ILE A 104 4.54 1.65 0.63
C ILE A 104 3.48 0.57 0.45
N HIS A 105 3.91 -0.68 0.65
CA HIS A 105 3.07 -1.85 0.45
C HIS A 105 1.95 -1.99 1.50
N GLU A 106 1.04 -2.93 1.24
CA GLU A 106 -0.02 -3.33 2.16
C GLU A 106 0.53 -4.18 3.33
N ASN A 107 -0.30 -4.94 4.05
CA ASN A 107 0.16 -5.80 5.13
C ASN A 107 0.85 -7.10 4.68
N ARG A 108 1.28 -7.20 3.41
CA ARG A 108 1.79 -8.44 2.78
C ARG A 108 3.21 -8.31 2.23
N GLY A 109 3.95 -7.29 2.65
CA GLY A 109 5.31 -7.05 2.18
C GLY A 109 5.40 -6.59 0.72
N LEU A 110 6.61 -6.58 0.19
CA LEU A 110 6.91 -6.15 -1.17
C LEU A 110 6.55 -7.23 -2.20
N ASN A 111 5.27 -7.29 -2.56
CA ASN A 111 4.75 -8.20 -3.57
C ASN A 111 4.91 -7.62 -5.01
N PRO A 112 4.64 -8.41 -6.07
CA PRO A 112 4.81 -7.97 -7.45
C PRO A 112 3.95 -6.77 -7.85
N TYR A 113 2.77 -6.58 -7.23
CA TYR A 113 1.94 -5.40 -7.47
C TYR A 113 2.62 -4.12 -7.02
N ILE A 114 3.25 -4.11 -5.84
CA ILE A 114 3.94 -2.92 -5.34
C ILE A 114 5.20 -2.60 -6.15
N GLU A 115 5.93 -3.62 -6.59
CA GLU A 115 7.02 -3.43 -7.55
C GLU A 115 6.50 -2.84 -8.88
N ASP A 116 5.31 -3.24 -9.34
CA ASP A 116 4.66 -2.68 -10.53
C ASP A 116 4.32 -1.21 -10.35
N VAL A 117 3.77 -0.81 -9.21
CA VAL A 117 3.52 0.61 -8.91
C VAL A 117 4.81 1.43 -8.95
N ALA A 118 5.92 0.91 -8.42
CA ALA A 118 7.22 1.57 -8.52
C ALA A 118 7.68 1.72 -9.98
N ARG A 119 7.47 0.71 -10.82
CA ARG A 119 7.76 0.79 -12.27
C ARG A 119 6.88 1.79 -13.00
N ARG A 120 5.58 1.87 -12.67
CA ARG A 120 4.65 2.88 -13.22
C ARG A 120 5.14 4.29 -12.92
N LEU A 121 5.54 4.57 -11.68
CA LEU A 121 6.09 5.87 -11.29
C LEU A 121 7.42 6.19 -12.01
N ALA A 122 8.25 5.18 -12.26
CA ALA A 122 9.46 5.37 -13.05
C ALA A 122 9.14 5.76 -14.51
N LEU A 123 8.07 5.25 -15.12
CA LEU A 123 7.62 5.70 -16.44
C LEU A 123 7.10 7.15 -16.43
N GLU A 124 6.58 7.62 -15.30
CA GLU A 124 6.12 8.99 -15.09
C GLU A 124 7.23 9.97 -14.65
N ASN A 125 8.51 9.64 -14.91
CA ASN A 125 9.68 10.46 -14.58
C ASN A 125 9.92 10.72 -13.08
N PHE A 126 9.61 9.76 -12.22
CA PHE A 126 10.03 9.75 -10.82
C PHE A 126 11.14 8.71 -10.57
N VAL A 127 11.95 8.93 -9.53
CA VAL A 127 12.74 7.84 -8.92
C VAL A 127 11.90 7.21 -7.80
N ALA A 128 11.51 5.95 -7.97
CA ALA A 128 10.63 5.26 -7.04
C ALA A 128 11.43 4.28 -6.17
N PHE A 129 11.11 4.24 -4.88
CA PHE A 129 11.67 3.26 -3.95
C PHE A 129 10.56 2.61 -3.15
N ALA A 130 10.46 1.28 -3.23
CA ALA A 130 9.48 0.47 -2.53
C ALA A 130 10.18 -0.39 -1.46
N PRO A 131 10.17 0.02 -0.19
CA PRO A 131 10.87 -0.71 0.87
C PRO A 131 10.18 -2.05 1.16
N ASP A 132 10.97 -3.09 1.44
CA ASP A 132 10.47 -4.41 1.81
C ASP A 132 10.39 -4.53 3.34
N GLY A 133 9.21 -4.30 3.88
CA GLY A 133 8.93 -4.42 5.31
C GLY A 133 9.12 -5.83 5.86
N LEU A 134 9.18 -6.87 5.01
CA LEU A 134 9.45 -8.24 5.42
C LEU A 134 10.93 -8.62 5.39
N THR A 135 11.83 -7.69 5.06
CA THR A 135 13.29 -7.95 5.06
C THR A 135 13.79 -8.71 6.30
N PRO A 136 13.37 -8.36 7.54
CA PRO A 136 13.86 -9.05 8.75
C PRO A 136 13.43 -10.52 8.86
N LEU A 137 12.42 -10.92 8.08
CA LEU A 137 11.84 -12.26 8.06
C LEU A 137 12.05 -12.97 6.70
N GLY A 138 12.99 -12.49 5.89
CA GLY A 138 13.35 -13.12 4.61
C GLY A 138 12.64 -12.55 3.37
N GLY A 139 11.84 -11.51 3.52
CA GLY A 139 11.13 -10.84 2.42
C GLY A 139 9.87 -11.56 1.95
N TYR A 140 9.24 -11.04 0.91
CA TYR A 140 8.07 -11.66 0.29
C TYR A 140 8.45 -12.94 -0.48
N ALA A 141 7.81 -14.06 -0.15
CA ALA A 141 8.13 -15.39 -0.69
C ALA A 141 7.07 -15.93 -1.68
N GLY A 142 6.23 -15.06 -2.26
CA GLY A 142 5.20 -15.47 -3.23
C GLY A 142 3.86 -15.92 -2.63
N ASP A 143 3.69 -15.82 -1.32
CA ASP A 143 2.45 -16.18 -0.62
C ASP A 143 1.98 -15.03 0.28
N ASP A 144 0.90 -14.39 -0.14
CA ASP A 144 0.24 -13.29 0.54
C ASP A 144 -0.30 -13.61 1.93
N GLU A 145 -0.81 -14.82 2.15
CA GLU A 145 -1.37 -15.22 3.45
C GLU A 145 -0.24 -15.40 4.45
N LYS A 146 0.81 -16.12 4.04
CA LYS A 146 2.01 -16.29 4.86
C LYS A 146 2.70 -14.95 5.10
N ALA A 147 2.78 -14.10 4.09
CA ALA A 147 3.35 -12.76 4.21
C ALA A 147 2.56 -11.92 5.23
N ALA A 148 1.23 -11.93 5.20
CA ALA A 148 0.41 -11.23 6.17
C ALA A 148 0.61 -11.74 7.61
N GLN A 149 0.75 -13.05 7.79
CA GLN A 149 1.05 -13.66 9.08
C GLN A 149 2.42 -13.23 9.62
N LEU A 150 3.46 -13.27 8.78
CA LEU A 150 4.81 -12.82 9.14
C LEU A 150 4.82 -11.32 9.45
N PHE A 151 4.12 -10.52 8.65
CA PHE A 151 4.06 -9.09 8.81
C PHE A 151 3.40 -8.67 10.13
N GLY A 152 2.43 -9.46 10.61
CA GLY A 152 1.79 -9.28 11.92
C GLY A 152 2.71 -9.57 13.11
N GLN A 153 3.84 -10.28 12.91
CA GLN A 153 4.82 -10.59 13.96
C GLN A 153 5.87 -9.49 14.14
N LEU A 154 5.95 -8.54 13.20
CA LEU A 154 6.91 -7.44 13.27
C LEU A 154 6.54 -6.44 14.36
N ASP A 155 7.56 -5.91 15.03
CA ASP A 155 7.39 -4.81 15.97
C ASP A 155 6.85 -3.56 15.24
N PRO A 156 5.67 -3.03 15.62
CA PRO A 156 5.07 -1.91 14.90
C PRO A 156 5.90 -0.62 14.92
N ALA A 157 6.65 -0.37 16.00
CA ALA A 157 7.48 0.83 16.14
C ALA A 157 8.70 0.72 15.23
N LYS A 158 9.44 -0.39 15.28
CA LYS A 158 10.59 -0.64 14.39
C LYS A 158 10.19 -0.59 12.93
N ARG A 159 9.07 -1.22 12.59
CA ARG A 159 8.52 -1.21 11.23
C ARG A 159 8.26 0.22 10.75
N THR A 160 7.73 1.09 11.60
CA THR A 160 7.50 2.51 11.24
C THR A 160 8.83 3.22 10.95
N GLU A 161 9.84 3.00 11.79
CA GLU A 161 11.18 3.56 11.58
C GLU A 161 11.85 3.03 10.30
N ASP A 162 11.60 1.77 9.92
CA ASP A 162 12.11 1.20 8.66
C ASP A 162 11.63 1.95 7.42
N PHE A 163 10.37 2.39 7.40
CA PHE A 163 9.85 3.19 6.29
C PHE A 163 10.35 4.64 6.36
N ILE A 164 10.49 5.23 7.54
CA ILE A 164 11.07 6.58 7.70
C ILE A 164 12.53 6.61 7.22
N ALA A 165 13.30 5.59 7.56
CA ALA A 165 14.67 5.43 7.08
C ALA A 165 14.71 5.31 5.54
N ALA A 166 13.73 4.63 4.92
CA ALA A 166 13.63 4.56 3.47
C ALA A 166 13.37 5.92 2.80
N PHE A 167 12.54 6.78 3.42
CA PHE A 167 12.34 8.15 2.94
C PHE A 167 13.66 8.94 2.94
N GLY A 168 14.40 8.90 4.06
CA GLY A 168 15.72 9.54 4.16
C GLY A 168 16.72 8.98 3.14
N PHE A 169 16.74 7.66 2.97
CA PHE A 169 17.57 6.99 1.97
C PHE A 169 17.27 7.50 0.56
N LEU A 170 16.01 7.44 0.11
CA LEU A 170 15.62 7.91 -1.22
C LEU A 170 15.92 9.40 -1.40
N LYS A 171 15.65 10.23 -0.40
CA LYS A 171 15.93 11.67 -0.43
C LYS A 171 17.41 11.98 -0.67
N SER A 172 18.32 11.15 -0.12
CA SER A 172 19.77 11.32 -0.24
C SER A 172 20.39 10.72 -1.51
N ARG A 173 19.61 10.00 -2.33
CA ARG A 173 20.11 9.35 -3.53
C ARG A 173 20.66 10.36 -4.56
N PRO A 174 21.75 10.04 -5.28
CA PRO A 174 22.27 10.91 -6.33
C PRO A 174 21.30 11.09 -7.49
N GLU A 175 20.36 10.15 -7.72
CA GLU A 175 19.30 10.27 -8.72
C GLU A 175 18.14 11.16 -8.28
N CYS A 176 18.04 11.47 -6.98
CA CYS A 176 16.93 12.24 -6.41
C CYS A 176 17.29 13.72 -6.29
N THR A 177 16.33 14.60 -6.59
CA THR A 177 16.45 16.06 -6.37
C THR A 177 16.47 16.46 -4.90
N GLY A 178 16.19 15.52 -3.99
CA GLY A 178 15.94 15.78 -2.58
C GLY A 178 14.48 16.13 -2.26
N LYS A 179 13.60 16.25 -3.27
CA LYS A 179 12.14 16.31 -3.06
C LYS A 179 11.56 14.92 -3.13
N VAL A 180 10.87 14.49 -2.07
CA VAL A 180 10.29 13.14 -1.97
C VAL A 180 8.83 13.22 -1.55
N GLY A 181 7.95 12.59 -2.32
CA GLY A 181 6.58 12.28 -1.94
C GLY A 181 6.42 10.82 -1.53
N ALA A 182 5.22 10.44 -1.11
CA ALA A 182 4.92 9.04 -0.80
C ALA A 182 3.52 8.64 -1.23
N VAL A 183 3.38 7.40 -1.68
CA VAL A 183 2.11 6.72 -1.95
C VAL A 183 2.09 5.40 -1.19
N GLY A 184 0.94 5.03 -0.65
CA GLY A 184 0.83 3.78 0.10
C GLY A 184 -0.59 3.27 0.22
N PHE A 185 -0.70 1.96 0.38
CA PHE A 185 -1.97 1.23 0.32
C PHE A 185 -2.22 0.47 1.62
N CYS A 186 -3.44 0.54 2.17
CA CYS A 186 -3.80 -0.14 3.43
C CYS A 186 -2.87 0.32 4.56
N PHE A 187 -2.06 -0.61 5.10
CA PHE A 187 -0.97 -0.31 6.01
C PHE A 187 -0.07 0.83 5.48
N GLY A 188 0.29 0.80 4.20
CA GLY A 188 1.09 1.84 3.58
C GLY A 188 0.40 3.20 3.56
N GLY A 189 -0.94 3.24 3.44
CA GLY A 189 -1.70 4.49 3.57
C GLY A 189 -1.57 5.09 4.98
N THR A 190 -1.59 4.24 6.01
CA THR A 190 -1.31 4.67 7.41
C THR A 190 0.11 5.21 7.56
N ILE A 191 1.10 4.58 6.91
CA ILE A 191 2.49 5.07 6.94
C ILE A 191 2.64 6.40 6.19
N VAL A 192 1.93 6.61 5.07
CA VAL A 192 1.92 7.92 4.39
C VAL A 192 1.36 9.00 5.32
N ASN A 193 0.29 8.73 6.06
CA ASN A 193 -0.21 9.68 7.08
C ASN A 193 0.82 9.91 8.18
N THR A 194 1.56 8.87 8.58
CA THR A 194 2.65 9.00 9.56
C THR A 194 3.81 9.84 9.03
N PHE A 195 4.16 9.69 7.74
CA PHE A 195 5.13 10.55 7.07
C PHE A 195 4.66 12.00 7.09
N ALA A 196 3.39 12.26 6.75
CA ALA A 196 2.83 13.60 6.75
C ALA A 196 2.92 14.29 8.13
N VAL A 197 2.80 13.51 9.21
CA VAL A 197 2.93 13.99 10.59
C VAL A 197 4.39 14.20 11.01
N ARG A 198 5.29 13.26 10.67
CA ARG A 198 6.66 13.19 11.22
C ARG A 198 7.73 13.81 10.33
N LEU A 199 7.46 13.98 9.05
CA LEU A 199 8.42 14.44 8.04
C LEU A 199 7.94 15.79 7.48
N PRO A 200 8.37 16.91 8.09
CA PRO A 200 7.91 18.25 7.68
C PRO A 200 8.34 18.64 6.25
N ASP A 201 9.27 17.89 5.68
CA ASP A 201 9.81 18.02 4.33
C ASP A 201 9.22 17.03 3.31
N LEU A 202 8.19 16.27 3.69
CA LEU A 202 7.42 15.46 2.73
C LEU A 202 6.79 16.39 1.67
N ALA A 203 7.06 16.12 0.39
CA ALA A 203 6.59 16.96 -0.71
C ALA A 203 5.09 16.81 -0.98
N ALA A 204 4.56 15.60 -0.87
CA ALA A 204 3.14 15.26 -0.98
C ALA A 204 2.89 13.85 -0.44
N GLY A 205 1.70 13.59 0.11
CA GLY A 205 1.27 12.27 0.55
C GLY A 205 0.01 11.78 -0.17
N VAL A 206 0.02 10.53 -0.63
CA VAL A 206 -1.13 9.88 -1.29
C VAL A 206 -1.53 8.60 -0.55
N PRO A 207 -2.28 8.70 0.57
CA PRO A 207 -2.75 7.54 1.31
C PRO A 207 -3.99 6.92 0.66
N PHE A 208 -3.89 5.64 0.30
CA PHE A 208 -5.01 4.80 -0.11
C PHE A 208 -5.49 3.96 1.07
N TYR A 209 -6.75 4.16 1.49
CA TYR A 209 -7.44 3.38 2.53
C TYR A 209 -6.54 3.09 3.74
N GLY A 210 -5.91 4.15 4.25
CA GLY A 210 -5.04 4.14 5.41
C GLY A 210 -5.74 4.65 6.68
N GLY A 211 -5.22 4.22 7.84
CA GLY A 211 -5.65 4.74 9.13
C GLY A 211 -5.32 6.22 9.29
N GLN A 212 -6.21 6.95 9.97
CA GLN A 212 -6.06 8.39 10.18
C GLN A 212 -5.21 8.68 11.43
N PRO A 213 -4.42 9.77 11.43
CA PRO A 213 -3.72 10.23 12.62
C PRO A 213 -4.70 10.83 13.64
N SER A 214 -4.23 11.03 14.88
CA SER A 214 -4.98 11.79 15.87
C SER A 214 -5.17 13.25 15.43
N ALA A 215 -6.15 13.95 16.01
CA ALA A 215 -6.34 15.39 15.75
C ALA A 215 -5.10 16.20 16.16
N ALA A 216 -4.44 15.82 17.26
CA ALA A 216 -3.21 16.46 17.73
C ALA A 216 -2.03 16.27 16.75
N ASP A 217 -1.93 15.08 16.15
CA ASP A 217 -0.90 14.81 15.14
C ASP A 217 -1.20 15.47 13.81
N THR A 218 -2.48 15.57 13.44
CA THR A 218 -2.91 16.26 12.21
C THR A 218 -2.43 17.71 12.17
N ALA A 219 -2.34 18.39 13.32
CA ALA A 219 -1.82 19.75 13.42
C ALA A 219 -0.33 19.90 13.00
N LYS A 220 0.42 18.80 13.01
CA LYS A 220 1.84 18.78 12.60
C LYS A 220 2.00 18.70 11.08
N ILE A 221 0.95 18.30 10.35
CA ILE A 221 1.02 18.07 8.91
C ILE A 221 1.28 19.36 8.14
N LYS A 222 2.27 19.32 7.25
CA LYS A 222 2.61 20.42 6.32
C LYS A 222 2.46 20.05 4.85
N ALA A 223 2.62 18.77 4.53
CA ALA A 223 2.53 18.27 3.17
C ALA A 223 1.08 18.33 2.64
N PRO A 224 0.87 18.63 1.35
CA PRO A 224 -0.42 18.44 0.72
C PRO A 224 -0.77 16.94 0.64
N LEU A 225 -2.05 16.61 0.83
CA LEU A 225 -2.55 15.24 0.82
C LEU A 225 -3.57 14.98 -0.30
N LEU A 226 -3.47 13.83 -0.94
CA LEU A 226 -4.47 13.30 -1.87
C LEU A 226 -4.98 11.96 -1.32
N ILE A 227 -6.15 11.98 -0.71
CA ILE A 227 -6.68 10.88 0.12
C ILE A 227 -7.70 10.09 -0.67
N HIS A 228 -7.60 8.76 -0.63
CA HIS A 228 -8.50 7.86 -1.36
C HIS A 228 -9.10 6.80 -0.43
N TYR A 229 -10.43 6.74 -0.34
CA TYR A 229 -11.16 5.75 0.47
C TYR A 229 -12.16 4.94 -0.35
N ALA A 230 -12.38 3.71 0.10
CA ALA A 230 -13.34 2.80 -0.49
C ALA A 230 -14.71 3.03 0.18
N GLY A 231 -15.78 3.19 -0.61
CA GLY A 231 -17.11 3.52 -0.10
C GLY A 231 -17.71 2.48 0.85
N LEU A 232 -17.32 1.20 0.70
CA LEU A 232 -17.79 0.11 1.55
C LEU A 232 -16.87 -0.18 2.76
N ASP A 233 -15.76 0.53 2.90
CA ASP A 233 -14.85 0.39 4.06
C ASP A 233 -15.35 1.21 5.26
N GLU A 234 -16.45 0.76 5.86
CA GLU A 234 -17.08 1.41 7.01
C GLU A 234 -16.10 1.64 8.16
N ARG A 235 -15.16 0.71 8.37
CA ARG A 235 -14.17 0.76 9.46
C ARG A 235 -13.25 1.96 9.34
N LEU A 236 -12.66 2.20 8.16
CA LEU A 236 -11.83 3.39 7.96
C LEU A 236 -12.65 4.66 7.77
N ASN A 237 -13.80 4.56 7.10
CA ASN A 237 -14.65 5.72 6.85
C ASN A 237 -15.21 6.33 8.14
N ALA A 238 -15.39 5.54 9.20
CA ALA A 238 -15.79 6.03 10.53
C ALA A 238 -14.81 7.08 11.11
N GLY A 239 -13.51 6.99 10.78
CA GLY A 239 -12.50 7.94 11.23
C GLY A 239 -12.41 9.22 10.39
N TRP A 240 -13.03 9.25 9.20
CA TRP A 240 -12.91 10.37 8.26
C TRP A 240 -13.44 11.70 8.82
N PRO A 241 -14.64 11.80 9.44
CA PRO A 241 -15.17 13.09 9.87
C PRO A 241 -14.26 13.82 10.85
N ALA A 242 -13.66 13.10 11.81
CA ALA A 242 -12.73 13.67 12.78
C ALA A 242 -11.42 14.12 12.11
N TYR A 243 -10.92 13.34 11.16
CA TYR A 243 -9.71 13.67 10.43
C TYR A 243 -9.89 14.90 9.53
N GLU A 244 -11.01 14.97 8.80
CA GLU A 244 -11.35 16.11 7.93
C GLU A 244 -11.48 17.41 8.74
N ALA A 245 -12.15 17.35 9.89
CA ALA A 245 -12.28 18.49 10.79
C ALA A 245 -10.90 18.98 11.26
N ALA A 246 -10.00 18.07 11.63
CA ALA A 246 -8.65 18.43 12.05
C ALA A 246 -7.80 18.99 10.89
N LEU A 247 -7.93 18.45 9.68
CA LEU A 247 -7.26 18.98 8.48
C LEU A 247 -7.71 20.42 8.18
N LYS A 248 -9.03 20.66 8.19
CA LYS A 248 -9.64 21.98 7.98
C LYS A 248 -9.20 22.98 9.07
N ALA A 249 -9.26 22.58 10.34
CA ALA A 249 -8.90 23.44 11.47
C ALA A 249 -7.42 23.88 11.43
N ASN A 250 -6.53 23.06 10.87
CA ASN A 250 -5.11 23.36 10.77
C ASN A 250 -4.69 23.91 9.39
N GLY A 251 -5.65 24.17 8.49
CA GLY A 251 -5.36 24.71 7.15
C GLY A 251 -4.51 23.78 6.27
N VAL A 252 -4.56 22.47 6.51
CA VAL A 252 -3.82 21.49 5.71
C VAL A 252 -4.45 21.41 4.32
N LYS A 253 -3.62 21.49 3.27
CA LYS A 253 -4.09 21.32 1.89
C LYS A 253 -4.40 19.86 1.64
N TYR A 254 -5.65 19.53 1.30
CA TYR A 254 -6.00 18.17 0.91
C TYR A 254 -7.07 18.13 -0.18
N GLN A 255 -7.07 17.03 -0.92
CA GLN A 255 -8.20 16.55 -1.70
C GLN A 255 -8.55 15.15 -1.23
N MET A 256 -9.82 14.79 -1.31
CA MET A 256 -10.30 13.50 -0.84
C MET A 256 -11.36 12.94 -1.79
N TYR A 257 -11.22 11.64 -2.08
CA TYR A 257 -12.13 10.88 -2.92
C TYR A 257 -12.63 9.63 -2.17
N ILE A 258 -13.95 9.48 -2.10
CA ILE A 258 -14.60 8.21 -1.74
C ILE A 258 -15.10 7.56 -3.02
N TYR A 259 -14.66 6.34 -3.29
CA TYR A 259 -15.07 5.58 -4.47
C TYR A 259 -16.30 4.74 -4.13
N PRO A 260 -17.48 5.01 -4.72
CA PRO A 260 -18.69 4.28 -4.39
C PRO A 260 -18.59 2.81 -4.81
N ASN A 261 -19.22 1.91 -4.05
CA ASN A 261 -19.30 0.47 -4.35
C ASN A 261 -17.95 -0.28 -4.43
N THR A 262 -16.87 0.28 -3.89
CA THR A 262 -15.57 -0.40 -3.77
C THR A 262 -15.35 -0.85 -2.33
N ASN A 263 -14.74 -2.03 -2.15
CA ASN A 263 -14.22 -2.52 -0.87
C ASN A 263 -12.76 -2.07 -0.64
N HIS A 264 -12.27 -2.28 0.58
CA HIS A 264 -10.87 -2.08 0.91
C HIS A 264 -9.95 -2.84 -0.07
N GLY A 265 -8.88 -2.21 -0.53
CA GLY A 265 -7.95 -2.83 -1.49
C GLY A 265 -8.43 -2.92 -2.94
N SER A 266 -9.69 -2.60 -3.24
CA SER A 266 -10.29 -2.82 -4.57
C SER A 266 -10.40 -1.58 -5.46
N ILE A 267 -9.92 -0.41 -5.02
CA ILE A 267 -10.07 0.86 -5.78
C ILE A 267 -9.31 0.82 -7.13
N PHE A 268 -8.27 -0.02 -7.25
CA PHE A 268 -7.43 -0.14 -8.45
C PHE A 268 -7.08 -1.60 -8.82
N GLN A 269 -7.85 -2.57 -8.31
CA GLN A 269 -7.68 -4.00 -8.62
C GLN A 269 -8.76 -4.50 -9.57
#